data_AF-A0A350D7E0-F1
#
_entry.id   AF-A0A350D7E0-F1
#
_cell.length_a   1.000
_cell.length_b   1.000
_cell.length_c   1.000
_cell.angle_alpha   90.00
_cell.angle_beta   90.00
_cell.angle_gamma   90.00
#
_symmetry.space_group_name_H-M   'P 1'
#
loop_
_entity.id
_entity.type
_entity.pdbx_description
1 polymer ?
#
loop_
_entity_poly.entity_id
_entity_poly.type
_entity_poly.pdbx_seq_one_letter_code
_entity_poly.pdbx_strand_id
1 'polypeptide(L)'
;MPGEPLTFKLFGQTYEVKPPLTSQWKNALALKLTQNIYTGGKITGTLKEAKAEFEAAGCNYELASQNLIFEIKRVYWELVRQELLVRLSEEMVSYHRETLELATFRLSQGTIAPVEVEQAKVDLSNEENRLIQAQTKRCELEDELKCLLDIEPEVEVLVVDEADSGMPLKIDIEKAIEMATDRRIELAELRQRIQAIEGRLVVARSGRYPHLTLVASHHWVGIGKEYPSAWNNFEANYYIGMLG
;
A
#
# COMPACT_ATOMS: atom_id res chain seq x y z
N MET A 1 25.83 -11.02 45.93
CA MET A 1 26.64 -12.00 46.67
C MET A 1 28.07 -11.47 46.74
N PRO A 2 28.71 -11.39 47.92
CA PRO A 2 30.10 -10.97 47.99
C PRO A 2 30.99 -12.08 47.41
N GLY A 3 31.80 -11.75 46.39
CA GLY A 3 32.81 -12.67 45.85
C GLY A 3 33.90 -12.91 46.90
N GLU A 4 34.37 -14.15 46.99
CA GLU A 4 35.40 -14.55 47.95
C GLU A 4 36.70 -13.75 47.77
N PRO A 5 37.42 -13.44 48.87
CA PRO A 5 38.65 -12.68 48.80
C PRO A 5 39.74 -13.44 48.04
N LEU A 6 40.44 -12.75 47.12
CA LEU A 6 41.60 -13.31 46.44
C LEU A 6 42.81 -13.23 47.39
N THR A 7 43.27 -14.38 47.85
CA THR A 7 44.47 -14.50 48.68
C THR A 7 45.68 -14.90 47.85
N PHE A 8 46.81 -14.22 48.03
CA PHE A 8 48.11 -14.67 47.52
C PHE A 8 49.17 -14.60 48.61
N LYS A 9 50.16 -15.49 48.54
CA LYS A 9 51.23 -15.59 49.55
C LYS A 9 52.51 -14.95 49.04
N LEU A 10 53.13 -14.10 49.85
CA LEU A 10 54.44 -13.50 49.59
C LEU A 10 55.29 -13.59 50.88
N PHE A 11 56.54 -14.04 50.78
CA PHE A 11 57.47 -14.17 51.93
C PHE A 11 56.89 -14.89 53.16
N GLY A 12 56.17 -16.00 52.94
CA GLY A 12 55.59 -16.80 54.02
C GLY A 12 54.39 -16.17 54.73
N GLN A 13 53.98 -14.96 54.35
CA GLN A 13 52.78 -14.30 54.84
C GLN A 13 51.68 -14.31 53.78
N THR A 14 50.44 -14.56 54.21
CA THR A 14 49.26 -14.53 53.35
C THR A 14 48.74 -13.09 53.30
N TYR A 15 48.67 -12.52 52.10
CA TYR A 15 48.08 -11.21 51.87
C TYR A 15 46.69 -11.38 51.28
N GLU A 16 45.71 -10.80 51.96
CA GLU A 16 44.32 -10.79 51.54
C GLU A 16 44.04 -9.44 50.87
N VAL A 17 43.97 -9.43 49.54
CA VAL A 17 43.60 -8.21 48.81
C VAL A 17 42.12 -8.30 48.50
N LYS A 18 41.32 -7.61 49.31
CA LYS A 18 39.92 -7.34 48.94
C LYS A 18 39.96 -6.41 47.72
N PRO A 19 39.48 -6.81 46.53
CA PRO A 19 39.35 -5.87 45.42
C PRO A 19 38.51 -4.68 45.93
N PRO A 20 38.78 -3.43 45.52
CA PRO A 20 37.95 -2.29 45.89
C PRO A 20 36.60 -2.39 45.15
N LEU A 21 35.78 -3.35 45.54
CA LEU A 21 34.36 -3.40 45.25
C LEU A 21 33.68 -2.39 46.18
N THR A 22 34.00 -1.11 46.01
CA THR A 22 33.03 -0.09 46.41
C THR A 22 31.92 -0.16 45.37
N SER A 23 30.99 -1.10 45.57
CA SER A 23 29.70 -1.07 44.90
C SER A 23 29.05 0.25 45.29
N GLN A 24 29.13 1.22 44.39
CA GLN A 24 28.46 2.49 44.57
C GLN A 24 27.15 2.42 43.79
N TRP A 25 26.05 2.51 44.52
CA TRP A 25 24.72 2.65 43.97
C TRP A 25 24.52 4.12 43.60
N LYS A 26 24.21 4.37 42.33
CA LYS A 26 23.89 5.69 41.81
C LYS A 26 22.44 5.70 41.38
N ASN A 27 21.61 6.47 42.08
CA ASN A 27 20.22 6.69 41.71
C ASN A 27 20.11 8.10 41.14
N ALA A 28 19.38 8.26 40.03
CA ALA A 28 19.16 9.56 39.42
C ALA A 28 17.70 9.73 39.01
N LEU A 29 17.12 10.87 39.38
CA LEU A 29 15.83 11.34 38.89
C LEU A 29 16.07 12.63 38.12
N ALA A 30 15.47 12.79 36.95
CA ALA A 30 15.60 14.02 36.17
C ALA A 30 14.24 14.44 35.61
N LEU A 31 13.88 15.70 35.82
CA LEU A 31 12.78 16.37 35.13
C LEU A 31 13.36 17.34 34.12
N LYS A 32 12.91 17.28 32.86
CA LYS A 32 13.38 18.14 31.77
C LYS A 32 12.19 18.68 31.00
N LEU A 33 12.10 20.01 30.90
CA LEU A 33 11.20 20.75 30.04
C LEU A 33 12.02 21.35 28.89
N THR A 34 11.56 21.15 27.66
CA THR A 34 12.17 21.76 26.47
C THR A 34 11.05 22.38 25.65
N GLN A 35 11.16 23.68 25.41
CA GLN A 35 10.14 24.44 24.69
C GLN A 35 10.80 25.33 23.63
N ASN A 36 10.44 25.11 22.37
CA ASN A 36 10.85 25.98 21.29
C ASN A 36 10.07 27.30 21.38
N ILE A 37 10.76 28.41 21.67
CA ILE A 37 10.17 29.74 21.81
C ILE A 37 10.07 30.41 20.44
N TYR A 38 11.10 30.26 19.61
CA TYR A 38 11.11 30.80 18.25
C TYR A 38 11.90 29.89 17.32
N THR A 39 11.33 29.57 16.15
CA THR A 39 11.95 28.62 15.21
C THR A 39 12.12 29.17 13.80
N GLY A 40 12.05 30.50 13.60
CA GLY A 40 12.22 31.08 12.27
C GLY A 40 11.17 30.66 11.24
N GLY A 41 10.00 30.20 11.70
CA GLY A 41 8.95 29.64 10.85
C GLY A 41 9.09 28.14 10.56
N LYS A 42 10.09 27.44 11.12
CA LYS A 42 10.28 26.00 10.91
C LYS A 42 9.05 25.19 11.32
N ILE A 43 8.53 25.39 12.53
CA ILE A 43 7.36 24.63 13.04
C ILE A 43 6.12 24.90 12.19
N THR A 44 5.87 26.17 11.84
CA THR A 44 4.71 26.55 11.02
C THR A 44 4.82 26.01 9.59
N GLY A 45 6.02 26.05 9.01
CA GLY A 45 6.31 25.50 7.68
C GLY A 45 6.13 23.98 7.65
N THR A 46 6.67 23.26 8.64
CA THR A 46 6.48 21.81 8.76
C THR A 46 5.03 21.43 8.98
N LEU A 47 4.28 22.22 9.75
CA LEU A 47 2.84 21.98 9.96
C LEU A 47 2.04 22.23 8.67
N LYS A 48 2.36 23.29 7.92
CA LYS A 48 1.72 23.57 6.63
C LYS A 48 2.02 22.46 5.62
N GLU A 49 3.27 22.03 5.53
CA GLU A 49 3.70 20.89 4.70
C GLU A 49 2.91 19.63 5.05
N ALA A 50 2.94 19.21 6.31
CA ALA A 50 2.27 17.98 6.76
C ALA A 50 0.75 18.01 6.53
N LYS A 51 0.10 19.15 6.76
CA LYS A 51 -1.34 19.31 6.49
C LYS A 51 -1.66 19.18 5.01
N ALA A 52 -0.90 19.84 4.15
CA ALA A 52 -1.12 19.78 2.71
C ALA A 52 -0.81 18.39 2.14
N GLU A 53 0.21 17.69 2.65
CA GLU A 53 0.49 16.29 2.30
C GLU A 53 -0.64 15.35 2.74
N PHE A 54 -1.25 15.60 3.90
CA PHE A 54 -2.43 14.85 4.36
C PHE A 54 -3.63 15.04 3.43
N GLU A 55 -3.95 16.27 3.02
CA GLU A 55 -5.03 16.54 2.07
C GLU A 55 -4.75 15.93 0.69
N ALA A 56 -3.49 15.99 0.22
CA ALA A 56 -3.08 15.32 -1.02
C ALA A 56 -3.23 13.80 -0.92
N ALA A 57 -2.91 13.20 0.23
CA ALA A 57 -3.12 11.78 0.47
C ALA A 57 -4.62 11.41 0.42
N GLY A 58 -5.50 12.27 0.95
CA GLY A 58 -6.95 12.12 0.81
C GLY A 58 -7.41 12.11 -0.64
N CYS A 59 -6.91 13.04 -1.46
CA CYS A 59 -7.21 13.07 -2.90
C CYS A 59 -6.72 11.79 -3.62
N ASN A 60 -5.52 11.31 -3.27
CA ASN A 60 -4.96 10.08 -3.85
C ASN A 60 -5.79 8.84 -3.46
N TYR A 61 -6.33 8.80 -2.24
CA TYR A 61 -7.24 7.75 -1.80
C TYR A 61 -8.53 7.73 -2.63
N GLU A 62 -9.13 8.91 -2.87
CA GLU A 62 -10.33 9.00 -3.73
C GLU A 62 -10.03 8.58 -5.18
N LEU A 63 -8.88 8.97 -5.73
CA LEU A 63 -8.45 8.53 -7.07
C LEU A 63 -8.26 7.01 -7.13
N ALA A 64 -7.62 6.41 -6.12
CA ALA A 64 -7.46 4.96 -6.04
C ALA A 64 -8.83 4.25 -5.99
N SER A 65 -9.78 4.79 -5.23
CA SER A 65 -11.16 4.27 -5.17
C SER A 65 -11.87 4.36 -6.52
N GLN A 66 -11.77 5.50 -7.22
CA GLN A 66 -12.37 5.67 -8.55
C GLN A 66 -11.75 4.73 -9.59
N ASN A 67 -10.43 4.56 -9.54
CA ASN A 67 -9.71 3.63 -10.42
C ASN A 67 -10.13 2.18 -10.17
N LEU A 68 -10.26 1.77 -8.90
CA LEU A 68 -10.75 0.45 -8.54
C LEU A 68 -12.17 0.21 -9.06
N ILE A 69 -13.09 1.17 -8.88
CA ILE A 69 -14.46 1.07 -9.41
C ILE A 69 -14.46 0.96 -10.93
N PHE A 70 -13.60 1.73 -11.61
CA PHE A 70 -13.47 1.67 -13.07
C PHE A 70 -12.95 0.31 -13.53
N GLU A 71 -11.92 -0.22 -12.86
CA GLU A 71 -11.32 -1.51 -13.17
C GLU A 71 -12.32 -2.65 -12.98
N ILE A 72 -13.05 -2.67 -11.86
CA ILE A 72 -14.14 -3.62 -11.59
C ILE A 72 -15.19 -3.57 -12.72
N LYS A 73 -15.64 -2.36 -13.10
CA LYS A 73 -16.62 -2.21 -14.19
C LYS A 73 -16.08 -2.70 -15.53
N ARG A 74 -14.82 -2.38 -15.84
CA ARG A 74 -14.17 -2.80 -17.09
C ARG A 74 -14.11 -4.32 -17.18
N VAL A 75 -13.60 -4.98 -16.14
CA VAL A 75 -13.48 -6.44 -16.08
C VAL A 75 -14.84 -7.11 -16.11
N TYR A 76 -15.83 -6.58 -15.38
CA TYR A 76 -17.21 -7.08 -15.43
C TYR A 76 -17.79 -7.05 -16.85
N TRP A 77 -17.69 -5.92 -17.55
CA TRP A 77 -18.20 -5.83 -18.93
C TRP A 77 -17.39 -6.67 -19.92
N GLU A 78 -16.10 -6.88 -19.66
CA GLU A 78 -15.28 -7.79 -20.45
C GLU A 78 -15.68 -9.26 -20.22
N LEU A 79 -16.02 -9.65 -18.99
CA LEU A 79 -16.59 -10.96 -18.66
C LEU A 79 -17.94 -11.17 -19.35
N VAL A 80 -18.84 -10.17 -19.32
CA VAL A 80 -20.13 -10.21 -20.05
C VAL A 80 -19.89 -10.43 -21.55
N ARG A 81 -18.98 -9.66 -22.15
CA ARG A 81 -18.62 -9.82 -23.57
C ARG A 81 -18.06 -11.22 -23.85
N GLN A 82 -17.23 -11.74 -22.96
CA GLN A 82 -16.59 -13.04 -23.14
C GLN A 82 -17.59 -14.19 -23.01
N GLU A 83 -18.58 -14.08 -22.12
CA GLU A 83 -19.67 -15.05 -22.01
C GLU A 83 -20.47 -15.14 -23.32
N LEU A 84 -20.76 -14.01 -23.97
CA LEU A 84 -21.38 -13.99 -25.29
C LEU A 84 -20.50 -14.66 -26.37
N LEU A 85 -19.19 -14.48 -26.31
CA LEU A 85 -18.25 -15.15 -27.22
C LEU A 85 -18.15 -16.65 -26.99
N VAL A 86 -18.31 -17.12 -25.75
CA VAL A 86 -18.40 -18.56 -25.44
C VAL A 86 -19.64 -19.14 -26.08
N ARG A 87 -20.82 -18.52 -25.89
CA ARG A 87 -22.08 -18.97 -26.51
C ARG A 87 -21.99 -19.00 -28.04
N LEU A 88 -21.42 -17.95 -28.65
CA LEU A 88 -21.18 -17.92 -30.09
C LEU A 88 -20.25 -19.05 -30.55
N SER A 89 -19.20 -19.36 -29.79
CA SER A 89 -18.28 -20.46 -30.11
C SER A 89 -18.96 -21.83 -29.99
N GLU A 90 -19.86 -22.01 -29.02
CA GLU A 90 -20.68 -23.23 -28.88
C GLU A 90 -21.59 -23.43 -30.09
N GLU A 91 -22.24 -22.35 -30.56
CA GLU A 91 -23.05 -22.37 -31.78
C GLU A 91 -22.21 -22.73 -33.03
N MET A 92 -21.00 -22.18 -33.15
CA MET A 92 -20.08 -22.49 -34.25
C MET A 92 -19.63 -23.96 -34.24
N VAL A 93 -19.31 -24.51 -33.06
CA VAL A 93 -18.99 -25.94 -32.93
C VAL A 93 -20.17 -26.81 -33.36
N SER A 94 -21.41 -26.44 -32.96
CA SER A 94 -22.61 -27.16 -33.40
C SER A 94 -22.78 -27.10 -34.92
N TYR A 95 -22.63 -25.93 -35.52
CA TYR A 95 -22.73 -25.72 -36.96
C TYR A 95 -21.68 -26.52 -37.76
N HIS A 96 -20.43 -26.53 -37.31
CA HIS A 96 -19.36 -27.28 -37.98
C HIS A 96 -19.51 -28.80 -37.78
N ARG A 97 -20.12 -29.25 -36.67
CA ARG A 97 -20.47 -30.66 -36.47
C ARG A 97 -21.52 -31.11 -37.48
N GLU A 98 -22.59 -30.34 -37.67
CA GLU A 98 -23.61 -30.62 -38.69
C GLU A 98 -23.02 -30.60 -40.11
N THR A 99 -22.08 -29.70 -40.38
CA THR A 99 -21.37 -29.62 -41.66
C THR A 99 -20.54 -30.88 -41.93
N LEU A 100 -19.85 -31.41 -40.91
CA LEU A 100 -19.13 -32.67 -41.00
C LEU A 100 -20.06 -33.86 -41.23
N GLU A 101 -21.21 -33.91 -40.55
CA GLU A 101 -22.24 -34.93 -40.76
C GLU A 101 -22.78 -34.90 -42.20
N LEU A 102 -23.05 -33.71 -42.73
CA LEU A 102 -23.48 -33.55 -44.13
C LEU A 102 -22.40 -33.99 -45.13
N ALA A 103 -21.14 -33.63 -44.89
CA ALA A 103 -20.02 -34.03 -45.75
C ALA A 103 -19.82 -35.55 -45.74
N THR A 104 -19.83 -36.19 -44.56
CA THR A 104 -19.72 -37.64 -44.43
C THR A 104 -20.87 -38.37 -45.13
N PHE A 105 -22.10 -37.85 -45.03
CA PHE A 105 -23.23 -38.37 -45.78
C PHE A 105 -23.02 -38.27 -47.30
N ARG A 106 -22.59 -37.12 -47.82
CA ARG A 106 -22.31 -36.93 -49.25
C ARG A 106 -21.19 -37.83 -49.78
N LEU A 107 -20.17 -38.08 -48.96
CA LEU A 107 -19.10 -39.02 -49.30
C LEU A 107 -19.64 -40.45 -49.42
N SER A 108 -20.55 -40.86 -48.54
CA SER A 108 -21.21 -42.18 -48.61
C SER A 108 -22.04 -42.37 -49.88
N GLN A 109 -22.55 -41.27 -50.45
CA GLN A 109 -23.26 -41.25 -51.74
C GLN A 109 -22.31 -41.10 -52.94
N GLY A 110 -20.99 -41.00 -52.71
CA GLY A 110 -19.98 -40.82 -53.76
C GLY A 110 -20.02 -39.44 -54.44
N THR A 111 -20.62 -38.43 -53.81
CA THR A 111 -20.84 -37.09 -54.41
C THR A 111 -19.76 -36.06 -54.11
N ILE A 112 -18.85 -36.35 -53.17
CA ILE A 112 -17.71 -35.50 -52.81
C ILE A 112 -16.43 -36.31 -52.63
N ALA A 113 -15.27 -35.65 -52.63
CA ALA A 113 -13.98 -36.29 -52.42
C ALA A 113 -13.69 -36.52 -50.91
N PRO A 114 -12.92 -37.58 -50.53
CA PRO A 114 -12.53 -37.82 -49.14
C PRO A 114 -11.79 -36.63 -48.49
N VAL A 115 -11.05 -35.85 -49.27
CA VAL A 115 -10.33 -34.66 -48.79
C VAL A 115 -11.28 -33.60 -48.23
N GLU A 116 -12.50 -33.47 -48.76
CA GLU A 116 -13.49 -32.51 -48.26
C GLU A 116 -13.99 -32.89 -46.86
N VAL A 117 -14.11 -34.18 -46.57
CA VAL A 117 -14.46 -34.67 -45.23
C VAL A 117 -13.33 -34.40 -44.24
N GLU A 118 -12.08 -34.65 -44.63
CA GLU A 118 -10.93 -34.34 -43.79
C GLU A 118 -10.81 -32.83 -43.52
N GLN A 119 -11.14 -31.99 -44.50
CA GLN A 119 -11.16 -30.54 -44.32
C GLN A 119 -12.25 -30.10 -43.34
N ALA A 120 -13.46 -30.67 -43.44
CA ALA A 120 -14.53 -30.44 -42.47
C ALA A 120 -14.16 -30.89 -41.04
N LYS A 121 -13.39 -31.99 -40.89
CA LYS A 121 -12.87 -32.41 -39.57
C LYS A 121 -11.87 -31.41 -39.00
N VAL A 122 -10.98 -30.88 -39.84
CA VAL A 122 -10.02 -29.85 -39.44
C VAL A 122 -10.76 -28.59 -39.00
N ASP A 123 -11.78 -28.16 -39.74
CA ASP A 123 -12.59 -27.01 -39.39
C ASP A 123 -13.31 -27.20 -38.05
N LEU A 124 -13.95 -28.35 -37.82
CA LEU A 124 -14.55 -28.68 -36.53
C LEU A 124 -13.52 -28.64 -35.40
N SER A 125 -12.35 -29.25 -35.60
CA SER A 125 -11.29 -29.26 -34.58
C SER A 125 -10.76 -27.86 -34.28
N ASN A 126 -10.70 -26.98 -35.27
CA ASN A 126 -10.33 -25.58 -35.07
C ASN A 126 -11.37 -24.82 -34.24
N GLU A 127 -12.67 -25.02 -34.49
CA GLU A 127 -13.72 -24.39 -33.70
C GLU A 127 -13.80 -24.95 -32.27
N GLU A 128 -13.58 -26.25 -32.08
CA GLU A 128 -13.47 -26.85 -30.73
C GLU A 128 -12.31 -26.23 -29.93
N ASN A 129 -11.16 -26.01 -30.57
CA ASN A 129 -10.04 -25.32 -29.93
C ASN A 129 -10.39 -23.86 -29.59
N ARG A 130 -11.13 -23.15 -30.45
CA ARG A 130 -11.59 -21.78 -30.15
C ARG A 130 -12.56 -21.74 -28.99
N LEU A 131 -13.46 -22.71 -28.88
CA LEU A 131 -14.36 -22.83 -27.73
C LEU A 131 -13.57 -23.02 -26.42
N ILE A 132 -12.59 -23.92 -26.41
CA ILE A 132 -11.73 -24.12 -25.23
C ILE A 132 -10.99 -22.82 -24.85
N GLN A 133 -10.44 -22.10 -25.83
CA GLN A 133 -9.79 -20.81 -25.60
C GLN A 133 -10.76 -19.76 -25.04
N ALA A 134 -11.98 -19.69 -25.58
CA ALA A 134 -13.00 -18.77 -25.12
C ALA A 134 -13.43 -19.05 -23.68
N GLN A 135 -13.60 -20.33 -23.33
CA GLN A 135 -13.95 -20.79 -21.98
C GLN A 135 -12.82 -20.49 -20.98
N THR A 136 -11.57 -20.81 -21.33
CA THR A 136 -10.40 -20.46 -20.50
C THR A 136 -10.36 -18.95 -20.24
N LYS A 137 -10.58 -18.13 -21.28
CA LYS A 137 -10.55 -16.68 -21.12
C LYS A 137 -11.68 -16.16 -20.23
N ARG A 138 -12.85 -16.79 -20.27
CA ARG A 138 -13.95 -16.48 -19.36
C ARG A 138 -13.54 -16.75 -17.90
N CYS A 139 -12.97 -17.93 -17.62
CA CYS A 139 -12.51 -18.27 -16.28
C CYS A 139 -11.44 -17.28 -15.77
N GLU A 140 -10.48 -16.89 -16.61
CA GLU A 140 -9.48 -15.88 -16.24
C GLU A 140 -10.12 -14.54 -15.82
N LEU A 141 -11.12 -14.06 -16.58
CA LEU A 141 -11.81 -12.81 -16.28
C LEU A 141 -12.68 -12.91 -15.03
N GLU A 142 -13.26 -14.08 -14.78
CA GLU A 142 -14.00 -14.35 -13.55
C GLU A 142 -13.07 -14.33 -12.33
N ASP A 143 -11.91 -14.98 -12.42
CA ASP A 143 -10.90 -14.99 -11.35
C ASP A 143 -10.31 -13.58 -11.10
N GLU A 144 -10.09 -12.79 -12.16
CA GLU A 144 -9.67 -11.39 -12.05
C GLU A 144 -10.73 -10.55 -11.32
N LEU A 145 -12.00 -10.72 -11.68
CA LEU A 145 -13.10 -10.01 -11.01
C LEU A 145 -13.21 -10.40 -9.54
N LYS A 146 -13.06 -11.68 -9.21
CA LYS A 146 -13.04 -12.17 -7.82
C LYS A 146 -11.91 -11.56 -7.01
N CYS A 147 -10.71 -11.48 -7.59
CA CYS A 147 -9.57 -10.81 -6.96
C CYS A 147 -9.85 -9.33 -6.68
N LEU A 148 -10.49 -8.62 -7.63
CA LEU A 148 -10.81 -7.20 -7.47
C LEU A 148 -11.90 -6.93 -6.41
N LEU A 149 -12.85 -7.87 -6.27
CA LEU A 149 -13.94 -7.78 -5.30
C LEU A 149 -13.59 -8.35 -3.92
N ASP A 150 -12.40 -8.96 -3.77
CA ASP A 150 -11.96 -9.63 -2.55
C ASP A 150 -12.96 -10.69 -2.05
N ILE A 151 -13.46 -11.51 -2.99
CA ILE A 151 -14.42 -12.60 -2.74
C ILE A 151 -13.77 -13.97 -2.89
N GLU A 152 -14.33 -14.95 -2.18
CA GLU A 152 -13.84 -16.33 -2.17
C GLU A 152 -13.90 -16.97 -3.57
N PRO A 153 -12.89 -17.79 -3.97
CA PRO A 153 -12.84 -18.42 -5.28
C PRO A 153 -14.05 -19.28 -5.64
N GLU A 154 -14.66 -19.90 -4.63
CA GLU A 154 -15.78 -20.84 -4.76
C GLU A 154 -17.13 -20.17 -5.08
N VAL A 155 -17.22 -18.84 -4.96
CA VAL A 155 -18.45 -18.10 -5.27
C VAL A 155 -18.61 -18.04 -6.80
N GLU A 156 -19.72 -18.57 -7.31
CA GLU A 156 -20.05 -18.49 -8.73
C GLU A 156 -20.57 -17.10 -9.11
N VAL A 157 -19.98 -16.47 -10.13
CA VAL A 157 -20.41 -15.16 -10.61
C VAL A 157 -21.45 -15.35 -11.70
N LEU A 158 -22.72 -15.09 -11.37
CA LEU A 158 -23.79 -15.08 -12.37
C LEU A 158 -23.74 -13.82 -13.22
N VAL A 159 -23.42 -13.99 -14.50
CA VAL A 159 -23.49 -12.93 -15.50
C VAL A 159 -24.96 -12.76 -15.91
N VAL A 160 -25.56 -11.62 -15.54
CA VAL A 160 -26.92 -11.28 -15.97
C VAL A 160 -26.85 -10.66 -17.36
N ASP A 161 -27.58 -11.27 -18.28
CA ASP A 161 -27.52 -10.96 -19.69
C ASP A 161 -28.45 -9.79 -20.03
N GLU A 162 -27.99 -8.58 -19.73
CA GLU A 162 -28.59 -7.34 -20.26
C GLU A 162 -27.46 -6.40 -20.67
N ALA A 163 -26.74 -6.79 -21.72
CA ALA A 163 -26.06 -5.81 -22.55
C ALA A 163 -27.14 -5.02 -23.32
N ASP A 164 -27.89 -4.18 -22.61
CA ASP A 164 -28.58 -3.09 -23.28
C ASP A 164 -27.46 -2.26 -23.89
N SER A 165 -27.34 -2.32 -25.22
CA SER A 165 -26.47 -1.50 -26.04
C SER A 165 -26.96 -0.06 -25.92
N GLY A 166 -26.81 0.52 -24.73
CA GLY A 166 -27.22 1.87 -24.42
C GLY A 166 -26.59 2.75 -25.47
N MET A 167 -27.43 3.53 -26.15
CA MET A 167 -27.02 4.49 -27.17
C MET A 167 -25.70 5.16 -26.78
N PRO A 168 -24.77 5.40 -27.72
CA PRO A 168 -23.54 6.10 -27.41
C PRO A 168 -23.89 7.40 -26.69
N LEU A 169 -23.36 7.54 -25.46
CA LEU A 169 -23.53 8.76 -24.67
C LEU A 169 -23.09 9.93 -25.53
N LYS A 170 -24.04 10.79 -25.93
CA LYS A 170 -23.71 12.06 -26.58
C LYS A 170 -23.08 12.95 -25.53
N ILE A 171 -21.75 12.96 -25.49
CA ILE A 171 -20.97 13.82 -24.61
C ILE A 171 -20.68 15.12 -25.37
N ASP A 172 -21.13 16.23 -24.79
CA ASP A 172 -20.71 17.57 -25.18
C ASP A 172 -19.30 17.80 -24.64
N ILE A 173 -18.32 17.81 -25.55
CA ILE A 173 -16.89 17.85 -25.20
C ILE A 173 -16.54 19.12 -24.44
N GLU A 174 -17.13 20.26 -24.82
CA GLU A 174 -16.83 21.55 -24.21
C GLU A 174 -17.32 21.59 -22.76
N LYS A 175 -18.55 21.10 -22.52
CA LYS A 175 -19.07 20.94 -21.15
C LYS A 175 -18.27 19.92 -20.33
N ALA A 176 -17.80 18.85 -20.96
CA ALA A 176 -16.99 17.83 -20.28
C ALA A 176 -15.64 18.40 -19.81
N ILE A 177 -14.99 19.25 -20.62
CA ILE A 177 -13.73 19.92 -20.24
C ILE A 177 -13.96 20.89 -19.09
N GLU A 178 -15.04 21.67 -19.13
CA GLU A 178 -15.40 22.61 -18.07
C GLU A 178 -15.65 21.86 -16.75
N MET A 179 -16.48 20.81 -16.78
CA MET A 179 -16.72 19.95 -15.61
C MET A 179 -15.46 19.27 -15.10
N ALA A 180 -14.57 18.79 -15.99
CA ALA A 180 -13.33 18.15 -15.60
C ALA A 180 -12.36 19.14 -14.94
N THR A 181 -12.26 20.36 -15.45
CA THR A 181 -11.35 21.37 -14.87
C THR A 181 -11.77 21.76 -13.45
N ASP A 182 -13.07 21.80 -13.19
CA ASP A 182 -13.59 22.14 -11.86
C ASP A 182 -13.62 20.97 -10.88
N ARG A 183 -13.89 19.75 -11.35
CA ARG A 183 -14.17 18.60 -10.46
C ARG A 183 -13.08 17.55 -10.40
N ARG A 184 -12.03 17.62 -11.23
CA ARG A 184 -11.01 16.57 -11.31
C ARG A 184 -10.12 16.59 -10.07
N ILE A 185 -10.17 15.48 -9.33
CA ILE A 185 -9.46 15.29 -8.06
C ILE A 185 -7.94 15.39 -8.25
N GLU A 186 -7.39 14.96 -9.40
CA GLU A 186 -5.96 15.13 -9.71
C GLU A 186 -5.51 16.60 -9.66
N LEU A 187 -6.37 17.54 -10.10
CA LEU A 187 -6.03 18.97 -10.03
C LEU A 187 -6.06 19.48 -8.59
N ALA A 188 -6.98 18.97 -7.77
CA ALA A 188 -7.01 19.28 -6.34
C ALA A 188 -5.76 18.74 -5.62
N GLU A 189 -5.36 17.51 -5.92
CA GLU A 189 -4.15 16.86 -5.40
C GLU A 189 -2.89 17.67 -5.71
N LEU A 190 -2.73 18.08 -6.97
CA LEU A 190 -1.59 18.89 -7.40
C LEU A 190 -1.55 20.26 -6.70
N ARG A 191 -2.70 20.90 -6.48
CA ARG A 191 -2.78 22.14 -5.71
C ARG A 191 -2.31 21.94 -4.27
N GLN A 192 -2.69 20.83 -3.63
CA GLN A 192 -2.22 20.50 -2.28
C GLN A 192 -0.70 20.23 -2.25
N ARG A 193 -0.16 19.54 -3.26
CA ARG A 193 1.30 19.37 -3.39
C ARG A 193 2.04 20.69 -3.51
N ILE A 194 1.50 21.67 -4.24
CA ILE A 194 2.09 23.02 -4.31
C ILE A 194 2.11 23.66 -2.92
N GLN A 195 1.01 23.57 -2.15
CA GLN A 195 0.98 24.09 -0.77
C GLN A 195 1.99 23.39 0.15
N ALA A 196 2.21 22.09 -0.02
CA ALA A 196 3.23 21.35 0.71
C ALA A 196 4.64 21.86 0.40
N ILE A 197 4.94 22.07 -0.89
CA ILE A 197 6.20 22.63 -1.35
C ILE A 197 6.42 24.06 -0.80
N GLU A 198 5.37 24.88 -0.73
CA GLU A 198 5.45 26.20 -0.10
C GLU A 198 5.80 26.10 1.40
N GLY A 199 5.19 25.16 2.12
CA GLY A 199 5.53 24.87 3.52
C GLY A 199 7.00 24.47 3.67
N ARG A 200 7.48 23.58 2.80
CA ARG A 200 8.88 23.15 2.74
C ARG A 200 9.83 24.31 2.45
N LEU A 201 9.43 25.26 1.60
CA LEU A 201 10.21 26.47 1.32
C LEU A 201 10.30 27.40 2.54
N VAL A 202 9.24 27.51 3.35
CA VAL A 202 9.29 28.20 4.65
C VAL A 202 10.28 27.51 5.59
N VAL A 203 10.25 26.18 5.67
CA VAL A 203 11.22 25.39 6.45
C VAL A 203 12.64 25.64 5.97
N ALA A 204 12.89 25.62 4.66
CA ALA A 204 14.21 25.86 4.09
C ALA A 204 14.73 27.27 4.41
N ARG A 205 13.85 28.28 4.38
CA ARG A 205 14.20 29.65 4.76
C ARG A 205 14.42 29.84 6.26
N SER A 206 13.83 28.99 7.10
CA SER A 206 13.92 29.11 8.56
C SER A 206 15.35 29.06 9.09
N GLY A 207 16.26 28.35 8.41
CA GLY A 207 17.68 28.29 8.77
C GLY A 207 18.42 29.63 8.63
N ARG A 208 17.80 30.67 8.06
CA ARG A 208 18.35 32.04 8.02
C ARG A 208 17.99 32.86 9.26
N TYR A 209 17.14 32.35 10.14
CA TYR A 209 16.65 33.03 11.33
C TYR A 209 17.16 32.28 12.58
N PRO A 210 17.30 32.97 13.73
CA PRO A 210 17.73 32.33 14.97
C PRO A 210 16.70 31.28 15.45
N HIS A 211 17.19 30.27 16.16
CA HIS A 211 16.35 29.21 16.74
C HIS A 211 16.46 29.25 18.26
N LEU A 212 15.47 29.84 18.92
CA LEU A 212 15.47 30.02 20.38
C LEU A 212 14.68 28.90 21.06
N THR A 213 15.36 28.13 21.89
CA THR A 213 14.77 27.02 22.66
C THR A 213 15.05 27.20 24.15
N LEU A 214 14.00 27.25 24.95
CA LEU A 214 14.07 27.24 26.40
C LEU A 214 14.26 25.80 26.88
N VAL A 215 15.29 25.58 27.70
CA VAL A 215 15.54 24.31 28.39
C VAL A 215 15.55 24.56 29.89
N ALA A 216 14.66 23.89 30.60
CA ALA A 216 14.67 23.85 32.06
C ALA A 216 14.84 22.39 32.50
N SER A 217 15.73 22.14 33.45
CA SER A 217 15.95 20.80 33.97
C SER A 217 16.27 20.81 35.45
N HIS A 218 15.84 19.74 36.12
CA HIS A 218 16.09 19.49 37.53
C HIS A 218 16.56 18.05 37.68
N HIS A 219 17.76 17.87 38.22
CA HIS A 219 18.40 16.57 38.41
C HIS A 219 18.59 16.32 39.90
N TRP A 220 18.20 15.15 40.37
CA TRP A 220 18.53 14.63 41.68
C TRP A 220 19.43 13.43 41.48
N VAL A 221 20.64 13.48 42.02
CA VAL A 221 21.60 12.38 41.93
C VAL A 221 22.00 11.98 43.33
N GLY A 222 21.79 10.72 43.67
CA GLY A 222 22.23 10.14 44.93
C GLY A 222 23.29 9.07 44.72
N ILE A 223 24.38 9.17 45.47
CA ILE A 223 25.49 8.21 45.43
C ILE A 223 25.62 7.59 46.83
N GLY A 224 25.53 6.27 46.91
CA GLY A 224 25.56 5.53 48.17
C GLY A 224 26.35 4.22 48.06
N LYS A 225 26.89 3.72 49.16
CA LYS A 225 27.62 2.43 49.21
C LYS A 225 26.67 1.22 49.29
N GLU A 226 25.39 1.45 49.60
CA GLU A 226 24.32 0.45 49.72
C GLU A 226 23.05 0.95 49.01
N TYR A 227 22.20 0.04 48.48
CA TYR A 227 21.00 0.40 47.69
C TYR A 227 20.07 1.42 48.38
N PRO A 228 19.76 1.32 49.70
CA PRO A 228 18.91 2.31 50.38
C PRO A 228 19.61 3.66 50.60
N SER A 229 20.94 3.65 50.76
CA SER A 229 21.72 4.87 51.06
C SER A 229 21.77 5.86 49.89
N ALA A 230 21.62 5.37 48.65
CA ALA A 230 21.55 6.21 47.45
C ALA A 230 20.23 7.00 47.32
N TRP A 231 19.18 6.66 48.10
CA TRP A 231 17.94 7.45 48.20
C TRP A 231 17.97 8.51 49.31
N ASN A 232 18.92 8.43 50.24
CA ASN A 232 19.00 9.36 51.37
C ASN A 232 19.97 10.53 51.13
N ASN A 233 20.88 10.40 50.17
CA ASN A 233 21.93 11.38 49.88
C ASN A 233 21.74 12.00 48.49
N PHE A 234 20.64 12.72 48.26
CA PHE A 234 20.39 13.38 46.99
C PHE A 234 21.06 14.76 46.92
N GLU A 235 21.88 14.97 45.90
CA GLU A 235 22.26 16.31 45.45
C GLU A 235 21.31 16.76 44.34
N ALA A 236 20.76 17.96 44.51
CA ALA A 236 19.84 18.59 43.58
C ALA A 236 20.56 19.65 42.75
N ASN A 237 20.53 19.52 41.43
CA ASN A 237 21.05 20.51 40.50
C ASN A 237 19.93 20.98 39.56
N TYR A 238 19.80 22.28 39.35
CA TYR A 238 18.86 22.85 38.39
C TYR A 238 19.60 23.65 37.32
N TYR A 239 19.03 23.67 36.12
CA TYR A 239 19.53 24.45 34.99
C TYR A 239 18.36 25.04 34.23
N ILE A 240 18.38 26.34 34.02
CA ILE A 240 17.46 27.04 33.13
C ILE A 240 18.31 27.87 32.17
N GLY A 241 18.14 27.63 30.88
CA GLY A 241 18.91 28.33 29.85
C GLY A 241 18.14 28.39 28.54
N MET A 242 18.54 29.33 27.69
CA MET A 242 18.12 29.35 26.29
C MET A 242 19.26 28.89 25.39
N LEU A 243 18.94 28.04 24.43
CA LEU A 243 19.79 27.65 23.32
C LEU A 243 19.35 28.46 22.09
N GLY A 244 20.33 28.97 21.32
CA GLY A 244 20.13 29.85 20.16
C GLY A 244 20.81 29.32 18.92
#